data_AF-A0A1D2VIJ8-F1
#
_entry.id   AF-A0A1D2VIJ8-F1
#
_cell.length_a   1.000
_cell.length_b   1.000
_cell.length_c   1.000
_cell.angle_alpha   90.00
_cell.angle_beta   90.00
_cell.angle_gamma   90.00
#
_symmetry.space_group_name_H-M   'P 1'
#
loop_
_entity.id
_entity.type
_entity.pdbx_description
1 polymer ?
#
loop_
_entity_poly.entity_id
_entity_poly.type
_entity_poly.pdbx_seq_one_letter_code
_entity_poly.pdbx_strand_id
1 'polypeptide(L)' 'DDDDDPDEWDQRIIKTGCAKENRKLQFCHADTGDWRQCIKEMEAFKKCWSTNHNNERTHTVD' A
#
# COMPACT_ATOMS: atom_id res chain seq x y z
N ASP A 1 -20.01 -16.42 -2.24
CA ASP A 1 -18.78 -16.64 -1.49
C ASP A 1 -17.60 -16.30 -2.40
N ASP A 2 -17.38 -15.00 -2.60
CA ASP A 2 -16.21 -14.41 -3.30
C ASP A 2 -15.39 -13.54 -2.31
N ASP A 3 -15.63 -13.67 -1.00
CA ASP A 3 -15.01 -12.83 0.05
C ASP A 3 -13.60 -13.31 0.47
N ASP A 4 -13.15 -14.48 0.01
CA ASP A 4 -11.82 -15.03 0.33
C ASP A 4 -10.73 -14.66 -0.70
N ASP A 5 -11.11 -14.18 -1.90
CA ASP A 5 -10.16 -13.76 -2.91
C ASP A 5 -9.78 -12.28 -2.73
N PRO A 6 -8.48 -11.92 -2.85
CA PRO A 6 -8.07 -10.53 -2.78
C PRO A 6 -8.72 -9.74 -3.92
N ASP A 7 -9.30 -8.58 -3.59
CA ASP A 7 -9.90 -7.71 -4.59
C ASP A 7 -8.86 -7.18 -5.60
N GLU A 8 -9.32 -6.51 -6.65
CA GLU A 8 -8.43 -6.02 -7.70
C GLU A 8 -7.33 -5.07 -7.16
N TRP A 9 -7.64 -4.25 -6.16
CA TRP A 9 -6.70 -3.33 -5.54
C TRP A 9 -5.69 -4.06 -4.67
N ASP A 10 -6.13 -5.05 -3.90
CA ASP A 10 -5.28 -5.92 -3.10
C ASP A 10 -4.33 -6.73 -3.99
N GLN A 11 -4.80 -7.26 -5.12
CA GLN A 11 -3.94 -7.93 -6.08
C GLN A 11 -2.88 -6.99 -6.67
N ARG A 12 -3.25 -5.74 -7.00
CA ARG A 12 -2.30 -4.73 -7.50
C ARG A 12 -1.23 -4.44 -6.45
N ILE A 13 -1.59 -4.22 -5.18
CA ILE A 13 -0.60 -3.94 -4.14
C ILE A 13 0.26 -5.17 -3.81
N ILE A 14 -0.29 -6.38 -3.83
CA ILE A 14 0.51 -7.61 -3.65
C ILE A 14 1.59 -7.72 -4.73
N LYS A 15 1.23 -7.47 -5.99
CA LYS A 15 2.18 -7.44 -7.11
C LYS A 15 3.29 -6.40 -6.92
N THR A 16 3.07 -5.35 -6.11
CA THR A 16 4.10 -4.34 -5.81
C THR A 16 5.19 -4.80 -4.85
N GLY A 17 5.04 -5.95 -4.19
CA GLY A 17 5.95 -6.40 -3.13
C GLY A 17 5.90 -5.55 -1.86
N CYS A 18 5.02 -4.55 -1.78
CA CYS A 18 4.90 -3.59 -0.66
C CYS A 18 3.58 -3.71 0.11
N ALA A 19 2.89 -4.86 -0.01
CA ALA A 19 1.60 -5.08 0.64
C ALA A 19 1.68 -4.99 2.17
N LYS A 20 2.81 -5.39 2.78
CA LYS A 20 3.02 -5.31 4.23
C LYS A 20 3.08 -3.86 4.71
N GLU A 21 3.86 -3.02 4.05
CA GLU A 21 4.00 -1.60 4.35
C GLU A 21 2.70 -0.86 4.08
N ASN A 22 2.01 -1.18 2.98
CA ASN A 22 0.68 -0.64 2.68
C ASN A 22 -0.32 -0.97 3.80
N ARG A 23 -0.39 -2.24 4.24
CA ARG A 23 -1.31 -2.65 5.31
C ARG A 23 -1.03 -1.93 6.63
N LYS A 24 0.24 -1.71 6.99
CA LYS A 24 0.61 -0.92 8.17
C LYS A 24 0.13 0.53 8.06
N LEU A 25 0.29 1.13 6.89
CA LEU A 25 -0.17 2.48 6.61
C LEU A 25 -1.71 2.57 6.73
N GLN A 26 -2.45 1.65 6.12
CA GLN A 26 -3.91 1.57 6.25
C GLN A 26 -4.37 1.37 7.69
N PHE A 27 -3.72 0.50 8.46
CA PHE A 27 -4.05 0.30 9.87
C PHE A 27 -3.80 1.54 10.71
N CYS A 28 -2.68 2.26 10.51
CA CYS A 28 -2.47 3.52 11.21
C CYS A 28 -3.59 4.54 10.93
N HIS A 29 -4.05 4.64 9.67
CA HIS A 29 -5.15 5.54 9.35
C HIS A 29 -6.49 5.05 9.90
N ALA A 30 -6.74 3.75 9.93
CA ALA A 30 -7.93 3.18 10.56
C ALA A 30 -7.97 3.48 12.07
N ASP A 31 -6.82 3.45 12.74
CA ASP A 31 -6.71 3.73 14.18
C ASP A 31 -6.81 5.23 14.50
N THR A 32 -6.19 6.09 13.68
CA THR A 32 -6.05 7.53 13.97
C THR A 32 -7.09 8.40 13.28
N GLY A 33 -7.65 7.94 12.16
CA GLY A 33 -8.48 8.74 11.26
C GLY A 33 -7.73 9.90 10.57
N ASP A 34 -6.41 9.98 10.68
CA ASP A 34 -5.61 11.09 10.14
C ASP A 34 -4.27 10.62 9.58
N TRP A 35 -4.15 10.69 8.25
CA TRP A 35 -2.93 10.33 7.53
C TRP A 35 -1.69 11.13 7.97
N ARG A 36 -1.86 12.33 8.53
CA ARG A 36 -0.73 13.15 9.03
C ARG A 36 -0.08 12.57 10.27
N GLN A 37 -0.75 11.67 10.98
CA GLN A 37 -0.18 10.96 12.13
C GLN A 37 0.58 9.69 11.70
N CYS A 38 0.45 9.28 10.44
CA CYS A 38 1.02 8.05 9.87
C CYS A 38 2.27 8.31 8.99
N ILE A 39 3.01 9.38 9.26
CA ILE A 39 4.18 9.76 8.43
C ILE A 39 5.22 8.65 8.41
N LYS A 40 5.46 7.98 9.53
CA LYS A 40 6.44 6.89 9.63
C LYS A 40 6.06 5.70 8.75
N GLU A 41 4.80 5.30 8.75
CA GLU A 41 4.26 4.23 7.92
C GLU A 41 4.30 4.63 6.44
N MET A 42 4.02 5.90 6.15
CA MET A 42 4.08 6.45 4.79
C MET A 42 5.51 6.47 4.24
N GLU A 43 6.50 6.83 5.05
CA GLU A 43 7.92 6.77 4.69
C GLU A 43 8.38 5.33 4.45
N ALA A 44 7.96 4.39 5.30
CA ALA A 44 8.25 2.98 5.12
C ALA A 44 7.68 2.45 3.79
N PHE A 45 6.43 2.81 3.48
CA PHE A 45 5.79 2.46 2.21
C PHE A 45 6.54 3.06 1.01
N LYS A 46 6.86 4.36 1.04
CA LYS A 46 7.64 5.03 -0.01
C LYS A 46 9.01 4.39 -0.23
N LYS A 47 9.69 4.00 0.85
CA LYS A 47 10.98 3.31 0.76
C LYS A 47 10.84 1.96 0.06
N CYS A 48 9.87 1.14 0.48
CA CYS A 48 9.60 -0.13 -0.19
C CYS A 48 9.29 0.09 -1.68
N TRP A 49 8.46 1.08 -1.98
CA TRP A 49 8.04 1.41 -3.34
C TRP A 49 9.23 1.74 -4.25
N SER A 50 10.15 2.57 -3.75
CA SER A 50 11.39 2.92 -4.44
C SER A 50 12.30 1.71 -4.65
N THR A 51 12.52 0.89 -3.62
CA THR A 51 13.36 -0.31 -3.71
C THR A 51 12.85 -1.34 -4.71
N ASN A 52 11.53 -1.43 -4.91
CA ASN A 52 10.92 -2.34 -5.87
C ASN A 52 10.72 -1.72 -7.27
N HIS A 53 11.28 -0.54 -7.52
CA HIS A 53 11.18 0.18 -8.80
C HIS A 53 9.73 0.35 -9.28
N ASN A 54 8.80 0.55 -8.33
CA ASN A 54 7.36 0.48 -8.63
C ASN A 54 6.91 1.56 -9.61
N ASN A 55 7.55 2.74 -9.59
CA ASN A 55 7.27 3.83 -10.54
C ASN A 55 7.41 3.42 -12.01
N GLU A 56 8.25 2.43 -12.33
CA GLU A 56 8.51 1.98 -13.70
C GLU A 56 7.54 0.89 -14.16
N ARG A 57 6.88 0.21 -13.21
CA ARG A 57 6.05 -0.99 -13.47
C ARG A 57 4.58 -0.84 -13.07
N THR A 58 4.23 0.30 -12.47
CA THR A 58 2.84 0.66 -12.17
C THR A 58 2.50 1.95 -12.88
N HIS A 59 1.49 1.91 -13.76
CA HIS A 59 0.92 3.09 -14.37
C HIS A 59 -0.26 3.58 -13.52
N THR A 60 -0.34 4.89 -13.29
CA THR A 60 -1.56 5.50 -12.79
C THR A 60 -2.60 5.44 -13.91
N VAL A 61 -3.82 5.01 -13.58
CA VAL A 61 -4.97 5.26 -14.44
C VAL A 61 -5.39 6.71 -14.24
N ASP A 62 -5.60 7.44 -15.33
CA ASP A 62 -6.15 8.80 -15.32
C ASP A 62 -7.66 8.79 -14.97
#